data_AF-A0A165Z5N4-F1
#
_entry.id   AF-A0A165Z5N4-F1
#
_cell.length_a   1.000
_cell.length_b   1.000
_cell.length_c   1.000
_cell.angle_alpha   90.00
_cell.angle_beta   90.00
_cell.angle_gamma   90.00
#
_symmetry.space_group_name_H-M   'P 1'
#
loop_
_entity.id
_entity.type
_entity.pdbx_description
1 polymer ?
#
loop_
_entity_poly.entity_id
_entity_poly.type
_entity_poly.pdbx_seq_one_letter_code
_entity_poly.pdbx_strand_id
1 'polypeptide(L)' 'MAIRSIKKLPKDEISILLESIDEIQISPNDSKILKGKLQGCIRKRKDPFRIVFKINKIIW' A
#
# COMPACT_ATOMS: atom_id res chain seq x y z
N MET A 1 -5.50 10.42 3.78
CA MET A 1 -4.95 10.35 5.15
C MET A 1 -4.90 8.88 5.55
N ALA A 2 -3.73 8.23 5.45
CA ALA A 2 -3.61 6.77 5.63
C ALA A 2 -4.01 6.33 7.05
N ILE A 3 -3.55 7.05 8.08
CA ILE A 3 -3.83 6.75 9.50
C ILE A 3 -5.34 6.72 9.79
N ARG A 4 -6.11 7.68 9.26
CA ARG A 4 -7.57 7.73 9.46
C ARG A 4 -8.27 6.56 8.76
N SER A 5 -7.77 6.11 7.62
CA SER A 5 -8.31 4.92 6.94
C SER A 5 -8.04 3.65 7.73
N ILE A 6 -6.83 3.51 8.28
CA ILE A 6 -6.43 2.35 9.11
C ILE A 6 -7.29 2.28 10.39
N LYS A 7 -7.53 3.41 11.07
CA LYS A 7 -8.38 3.47 12.28
C LYS A 7 -9.84 3.04 12.05
N LYS A 8 -10.31 3.00 10.80
CA LYS A 8 -11.67 2.55 10.45
C LYS A 8 -11.75 1.05 10.15
N LEU A 9 -10.61 0.36 10.08
CA LEU A 9 -10.59 -1.06 9.77
C LEU A 9 -10.99 -1.89 11.02
N PRO A 10 -11.77 -2.96 10.84
CA PRO A 10 -11.92 -4.01 11.85
C PRO A 10 -10.55 -4.55 12.28
N LYS A 11 -10.42 -4.98 13.53
CA LYS A 11 -9.15 -5.53 14.05
C LYS A 11 -8.64 -6.72 13.21
N ASP A 12 -9.55 -7.55 12.73
CA ASP A 12 -9.24 -8.75 11.95
C ASP A 12 -8.66 -8.40 10.57
N GLU A 13 -9.01 -7.22 10.04
CA GLU A 13 -8.52 -6.70 8.77
C GLU A 13 -7.16 -5.98 8.89
N ILE A 14 -6.79 -5.54 10.10
CA ILE A 14 -5.49 -4.87 10.35
C ILE A 14 -4.34 -5.86 10.12
N SER A 15 -4.48 -7.11 10.53
CA SER A 15 -3.46 -8.15 10.32
C SER A 15 -3.18 -8.38 8.83
N ILE A 16 -4.23 -8.47 8.02
CA ILE A 16 -4.14 -8.62 6.55
C ILE A 16 -3.45 -7.41 5.92
N LEU A 17 -3.75 -6.20 6.41
CA LEU A 17 -3.09 -4.99 5.96
C LEU A 17 -1.59 -5.00 6.28
N LEU A 18 -1.20 -5.42 7.49
CA LEU A 18 0.20 -5.51 7.90
C LEU A 18 0.99 -6.51 7.05
N GLU A 19 0.45 -7.72 6.85
CA GLU A 19 1.05 -8.72 5.94
C GLU A 19 1.24 -8.16 4.53
N SER A 20 0.24 -7.41 4.03
CA SER A 20 0.30 -6.80 2.71
C SER A 20 1.39 -5.71 2.61
N ILE A 21 1.66 -4.98 3.70
CA ILE A 21 2.73 -3.98 3.78
C ILE A 21 4.10 -4.68 3.77
N ASP A 22 4.25 -5.78 4.51
CA ASP A 22 5.50 -6.54 4.55
C ASP A 22 5.82 -7.14 3.17
N GLU A 23 4.82 -7.70 2.47
CA GLU A 23 4.98 -8.15 1.10
C GLU A 23 5.43 -7.01 0.16
N ILE A 24 4.91 -5.80 0.33
CA ILE A 24 5.28 -4.62 -0.48
C ILE A 24 6.75 -4.24 -0.28
N GLN A 25 7.29 -4.39 0.94
CA GLN A 25 8.70 -4.10 1.22
C GLN A 25 9.64 -5.11 0.56
N ILE A 26 9.26 -6.38 0.50
CA ILE A 26 10.08 -7.47 -0.03
C ILE A 26 10.06 -7.49 -1.57
N SER A 27 8.88 -7.37 -2.19
CA SER A 27 8.76 -7.31 -3.65
C SER A 27 7.50 -6.56 -4.09
N PRO A 28 7.63 -5.53 -4.95
CA PRO A 28 6.49 -4.83 -5.52
C PRO A 28 5.82 -5.60 -6.68
N ASN A 29 6.05 -6.90 -6.84
CA ASN A 29 5.36 -7.71 -7.86
C ASN A 29 3.83 -7.59 -7.70
N ASP A 30 3.12 -7.63 -8.83
CA ASP A 30 1.68 -7.34 -8.98
C ASP A 30 1.22 -5.90 -8.64
N SER A 31 2.16 -4.96 -8.53
CA SER A 31 1.83 -3.56 -8.30
C SER A 31 1.69 -2.77 -9.60
N LYS A 32 0.68 -1.88 -9.66
CA LYS A 32 0.44 -1.00 -10.81
C LYS A 32 0.88 0.43 -10.51
N ILE A 33 1.77 0.97 -11.34
CA ILE A 33 2.15 2.39 -11.30
C ILE A 33 0.95 3.24 -11.72
N LEU A 34 0.60 4.24 -10.91
CA LEU A 34 -0.48 5.17 -11.21
C LEU A 34 0.00 6.28 -12.15
N LYS A 35 -0.91 6.80 -12.99
CA LYS A 35 -0.65 7.86 -13.98
C LYS A 35 -1.37 9.16 -13.61
N GLY A 36 -1.03 10.26 -14.29
CA GLY A 36 -1.67 11.57 -14.09
C GLY A 36 -1.30 12.19 -12.75
N LYS A 37 -2.29 12.71 -12.01
CA LYS A 37 -2.07 13.37 -10.70
C LYS A 37 -1.42 12.48 -9.62
N LEU A 38 -1.43 11.16 -9.82
CA LEU A 38 -0.84 10.17 -8.91
C LEU A 38 0.44 9.54 -9.47
N GLN A 39 1.08 10.18 -10.45
CA GLN A 39 2.33 9.70 -11.01
C GLN A 39 3.41 9.52 -9.92
N GLY A 40 4.10 8.38 -9.97
CA GLY A 40 5.08 7.98 -8.95
C GLY A 40 4.49 7.26 -7.74
N CYS A 41 3.16 7.19 -7.62
CA CYS A 41 2.50 6.29 -6.68
C CYS A 41 2.30 4.92 -7.32
N ILE A 42 2.28 3.92 -6.46
CA ILE A 42 2.13 2.50 -6.78
C ILE A 42 0.87 2.00 -6.07
N ARG A 43 0.06 1.19 -6.75
CA ARG A 43 -1.12 0.55 -6.19
C ARG A 43 -0.95 -0.97 -6.16
N LYS A 44 -1.13 -1.57 -4.99
CA LYS A 44 -1.28 -3.02 -4.81
C LYS A 44 -2.74 -3.35 -4.45
N ARG A 45 -3.29 -4.42 -5.03
CA ARG A 45 -4.63 -4.92 -4.71
C ARG A 45 -4.48 -6.17 -3.84
N LYS A 46 -5.18 -6.22 -2.72
CA LYS A 46 -5.31 -7.38 -1.85
C LYS A 46 -6.74 -7.35 -1.34
N ASP A 47 -7.65 -8.06 -1.99
CA ASP A 47 -9.08 -7.94 -1.70
C ASP A 47 -9.34 -8.21 -0.20
N PRO A 48 -10.12 -7.36 0.49
CA PRO A 48 -10.94 -6.25 -0.02
C PRO A 48 -10.23 -4.89 -0.21
N PHE A 49 -8.92 -4.80 0.03
CA PHE A 49 -8.13 -3.56 0.05
C PHE A 49 -7.45 -3.21 -1.28
N ARG A 50 -7.25 -1.91 -1.44
CA ARG A 50 -6.30 -1.33 -2.40
C ARG A 50 -5.36 -0.43 -1.64
N ILE A 51 -4.08 -0.80 -1.61
CA ILE A 51 -3.04 -0.05 -0.92
C ILE A 51 -2.35 0.82 -1.95
N VAL A 52 -2.31 2.13 -1.70
CA VAL A 52 -1.59 3.10 -2.54
C VAL A 52 -0.42 3.66 -1.74
N PHE A 53 0.79 3.50 -2.26
CA PHE A 53 2.02 3.91 -1.59
C PHE A 53 3.00 4.54 -2.59
N LYS A 54 4.00 5.26 -2.08
CA LYS A 54 5.09 5.84 -2.88
C LYS A 54 6.40 5.43 -2.24
N ILE A 55 7.28 4.81 -3.02
CA ILE A 55 8.63 4.45 -2.56
C ILE A 55 9.50 5.69 -2.73
N ASN A 56 9.85 6.32 -1.62
CA ASN A 56 10.93 7.31 -1.62
C ASN A 56 12.22 6.52 -1.38
N LYS A 57 13.02 6.31 -2.43
CA LYS A 57 14.39 5.79 -2.25
C LYS A 57 15.14 6.79 -1.38
N ILE A 58 15.54 6.38 -0.18
CA ILE A 58 16.58 7.09 0.57
C ILE A 58 17.89 6.71 -0.14
N ILE A 59 18.37 7.61 -0.98
CA ILE A 59 19.71 7.50 -1.57
C ILE A 59 20.65 7.96 -0.46
N TRP A 60 21.48 7.04 0.04
CA TRP A 60 22.59 7.36 0.94
C TRP A 60 23.69 8.10 0.17
#